data_AF-A0A9X0P1X2-F1
#
_entry.id   AF-A0A9X0P1X2-F1
#
_cell.length_a   1.000
_cell.length_b   1.000
_cell.length_c   1.000
_cell.angle_alpha   90.00
_cell.angle_beta   90.00
_cell.angle_gamma   90.00
#
_symmetry.space_group_name_H-M   'P 1'
#
loop_
_entity.id
_entity.type
_entity.pdbx_description
1 polymer ?
#
loop_
_entity_poly.entity_id
_entity_poly.type
_entity_poly.pdbx_seq_one_letter_code
_entity_poly.pdbx_strand_id
1 'polypeptide(L)' 'MLFDAAEPEERYRVFERFYRLREPLIERFYAGNSSTADKLRILSGKPPVSVLAAIRALLGKGSPLVHERSQ' A
#
# COMPACT_ATOMS: atom_id res chain seq x y z
N MET A 1 3.17 7.92 0.85
CA MET A 1 2.58 6.64 1.34
C MET A 1 2.47 5.63 0.19
N LEU A 2 2.23 4.34 0.45
CA LEU A 2 2.13 3.28 -0.59
C LEU A 2 1.16 3.62 -1.75
N PHE A 3 0.17 4.49 -1.48
CA PHE A 3 -0.80 5.00 -2.45
C PHE A 3 -0.26 6.07 -3.41
N ASP A 4 0.84 6.73 -3.06
CA ASP A 4 1.50 7.74 -3.93
C ASP A 4 2.35 7.05 -5.01
N ALA A 5 2.63 5.76 -4.82
CA ALA A 5 3.39 4.93 -5.76
C ALA A 5 2.52 4.32 -6.87
N ALA A 6 1.20 4.40 -6.72
CA ALA A 6 0.22 3.93 -7.69
C ALA A 6 -0.41 5.14 -8.37
N GLU A 7 -0.60 5.06 -9.69
CA GLU A 7 -1.51 5.96 -10.40
C GLU A 7 -2.90 5.93 -9.72
N PRO A 8 -3.67 7.03 -9.71
CA PRO A 8 -4.96 7.10 -9.03
C PRO A 8 -5.89 5.92 -9.33
N GLU A 9 -5.89 5.47 -10.58
CA GLU A 9 -6.69 4.36 -11.09
C GLU A 9 -6.15 2.99 -10.65
N GLU A 10 -4.88 2.89 -10.25
CA GLU A 10 -4.25 1.64 -9.81
C GLU A 10 -4.21 1.47 -8.29
N ARG A 11 -4.56 2.51 -7.53
CA ARG A 11 -4.56 2.49 -6.05
C ARG A 11 -5.40 1.34 -5.46
N TYR A 12 -6.46 0.92 -6.16
CA TYR A 12 -7.28 -0.22 -5.71
C TYR A 12 -6.50 -1.54 -5.63
N ARG A 13 -5.47 -1.73 -6.46
CA ARG A 13 -4.66 -2.96 -6.49
C ARG A 13 -3.90 -3.20 -5.19
N VAL A 14 -3.60 -2.12 -4.46
CA VAL A 14 -3.02 -2.20 -3.12
C VAL A 14 -3.97 -2.91 -2.16
N PHE A 15 -5.24 -2.50 -2.15
CA PHE A 15 -6.28 -3.11 -1.33
C PHE A 15 -6.65 -4.52 -1.81
N GLU A 16 -6.78 -4.72 -3.12
CA GLU A 16 -7.06 -6.03 -3.72
C GLU A 16 -6.04 -7.07 -3.26
N ARG A 17 -4.74 -6.74 -3.31
CA ARG A 17 -3.68 -7.64 -2.82
C ARG A 17 -3.78 -7.85 -1.30
N PHE A 18 -4.01 -6.78 -0.54
CA PHE A 18 -4.07 -6.84 0.91
C PHE A 18 -5.20 -7.74 1.41
N TYR A 19 -6.40 -7.63 0.83
CA TYR A 19 -7.56 -8.45 1.19
C TYR A 19 -7.50 -9.89 0.69
N ARG A 20 -6.49 -10.27 -0.10
CA ARG A 20 -6.19 -11.68 -0.44
C ARG A 20 -5.34 -12.38 0.61
N LEU A 21 -4.83 -11.65 1.61
CA LEU A 21 -4.10 -12.25 2.72
C LEU A 21 -5.06 -13.01 3.65
N ARG A 22 -4.52 -13.88 4.51
CA ARG A 22 -5.35 -14.65 5.44
C ARG A 22 -6.01 -13.70 6.44
N GLU A 23 -7.28 -13.93 6.74
CA GLU A 23 -8.08 -13.11 7.66
C GLU A 23 -7.39 -12.83 9.02
N PRO A 24 -6.76 -13.80 9.72
CA PRO A 24 -6.09 -13.51 10.98
C PRO A 24 -4.91 -12.53 10.86
N LEU A 25 -4.27 -12.46 9.68
CA LEU A 25 -3.21 -11.49 9.41
C LEU A 25 -3.79 -10.07 9.28
N ILE A 26 -4.92 -9.96 8.57
CA ILE A 26 -5.63 -8.71 8.35
C ILE A 26 -6.15 -8.16 9.67
N GLU A 27 -6.72 -9.02 10.52
CA GLU A 27 -7.16 -8.65 11.87
C GLU A 27 -6.01 -8.09 12.71
N ARG A 28 -4.87 -8.78 12.79
CA ARG A 28 -3.69 -8.29 13.53
C ARG A 28 -3.14 -6.99 13.00
N PHE A 29 -3.22 -6.79 11.68
CA PHE A 29 -2.86 -5.53 11.05
C PHE A 29 -3.76 -4.38 11.51
N TYR A 30 -5.08 -4.55 11.44
CA TYR A 30 -6.03 -3.53 11.88
C TYR A 30 -6.03 -3.32 13.41
N ALA A 31 -5.70 -4.35 14.19
CA ALA A 31 -5.54 -4.24 15.63
C ALA A 31 -4.22 -3.54 16.06
N GLY A 32 -3.36 -3.16 15.10
CA GLY A 32 -2.05 -2.57 15.38
C GLY A 32 -1.04 -3.55 15.98
N ASN A 33 -1.36 -4.84 16.03
CA ASN A 33 -0.56 -5.90 16.65
C ASN A 33 0.18 -6.76 15.61
N SER A 34 0.84 -6.11 14.65
CA SER A 34 1.57 -6.80 13.58
C SER A 34 2.97 -7.23 14.03
N SER A 35 3.22 -8.54 14.04
CA SER A 35 4.56 -9.09 14.28
C SER A 35 5.51 -8.79 13.10
N THR A 36 6.82 -8.98 13.32
CA THR A 36 7.82 -8.85 12.23
C THR A 36 7.56 -9.83 11.09
N ALA A 37 7.09 -11.05 11.41
CA ALA A 37 6.68 -12.04 10.41
C ALA A 37 5.45 -11.56 9.62
N ASP A 38 4.49 -10.90 10.28
CA ASP A 38 3.31 -10.36 9.61
C ASP A 38 3.68 -9.25 8.63
N LYS A 39 4.56 -8.33 9.04
CA LYS A 39 5.09 -7.27 8.17
C LYS A 39 5.81 -7.84 6.96
N LEU A 40 6.68 -8.84 7.17
CA LEU A 40 7.34 -9.55 6.06
C LEU A 40 6.31 -10.19 5.12
N ARG A 41 5.27 -10.84 5.65
CA ARG A 41 4.21 -11.46 4.84
C ARG A 41 3.44 -10.42 4.01
N ILE A 42 3.07 -9.29 4.63
CA ILE A 42 2.35 -8.19 3.98
C ILE A 42 3.21 -7.54 2.90
N LEU A 43 4.54 -7.45 3.08
CA LEU A 43 5.46 -6.85 2.12
C LEU A 43 6.02 -7.84 1.09
N SER A 44 5.91 -9.15 1.32
CA SER A 44 6.45 -10.21 0.45
C SER A 44 5.60 -10.49 -0.79
N GLY A 45 6.25 -10.92 -1.88
CA GLY A 45 5.60 -11.30 -3.14
C GLY A 45 5.68 -10.23 -4.21
N LYS A 46 4.94 -10.40 -5.31
CA LYS A 46 4.94 -9.44 -6.42
C LYS A 46 4.26 -8.14 -5.97
N PRO A 47 4.96 -6.99 -5.96
CA PRO A 47 4.39 -5.74 -5.51
C PRO A 47 3.30 -5.28 -6.49
N PRO A 48 2.21 -4.66 -6.00
CA PRO A 48 1.09 -4.20 -6.83
C PRO A 48 1.44 -3.00 -7.71
N VAL A 49 2.55 -2.33 -7.38
CA VAL A 49 3.13 -1.19 -8.10
C VAL A 49 4.63 -1.45 -8.32
N SER A 50 5.24 -0.74 -9.28
CA SER A 50 6.67 -0.87 -9.51
C SER A 50 7.47 -0.49 -8.25
N VAL A 51 8.51 -1.26 -7.92
CA VAL A 51 9.39 -0.97 -6.77
C VAL A 51 10.03 0.40 -6.89
N LEU A 52 10.38 0.81 -8.12
CA LEU A 52 10.94 2.12 -8.39
C LEU A 52 9.94 3.26 -8.07
N ALA A 53 8.67 3.10 -8.43
CA ALA A 53 7.63 4.06 -8.06
C ALA A 53 7.43 4.12 -6.54
N ALA A 54 7.49 2.97 -5.85
CA ALA A 54 7.41 2.93 -4.40
C ALA A 54 8.56 3.69 -3.72
N ILE A 55 9.80 3.52 -4.21
CA ILE A 55 10.96 4.25 -3.70
C ILE A 55 10.83 5.76 -4.00
N ARG A 56 10.42 6.14 -5.21
CA ARG A 56 10.17 7.55 -5.55
C ARG A 56 9.08 8.18 -4.68
N ALA A 57 8.02 7.44 -4.36
CA ALA A 57 6.95 7.89 -3.46
C ALA A 57 7.41 8.03 -2.00
N LEU A 58 8.35 7.20 -1.54
CA LEU A 58 8.95 7.31 -0.20
C LEU A 58 9.91 8.50 -0.09
N LEU A 59 10.67 8.77 -1.16
CA LEU A 59 11.66 9.86 -1.21
C LEU A 59 11.04 11.20 -1.67
N GLY A 60 9.90 11.16 -2.35
CA GLY A 60 9.15 12.33 -2.79
C GLY A 60 8.38 12.98 -1.63
N LYS A 61 8.14 14.29 -1.75
CA LYS A 61 7.17 14.98 -0.88
C LYS A 61 5.80 14.40 -1.22
N GLY A 62 5.16 13.70 -0.27
CA GLY A 62 3.87 13.03 -0.49
C GLY A 62 2.88 13.97 -1.16
N SER A 63 2.45 13.63 -2.37
CA SER A 63 1.40 14.38 -3.04
C SER A 63 0.13 14.24 -2.21
N PRO A 64 -0.57 15.35 -1.88
CA PRO A 64 -1.81 15.26 -1.15
C PRO A 64 -2.76 14.29 -1.87
N LEU A 65 -3.38 13.37 -1.13
CA LEU A 65 -4.40 12.44 -1.65
C LEU A 65 -5.65 13.18 -2.17
N VAL A 66 -5.70 14.50 -2.01
CA VAL A 66 -6.75 15.40 -2.47
C VAL A 66 -6.41 15.84 -3.90
N HIS A 67 -7.08 15.24 -4.88
CA HIS A 67 -7.27 15.91 -6.16
C HIS A 67 -8.32 17.00 -5.96
N GLU A 68 -7.90 18.25 -5.82
CA GLU A 68 -8.78 19.37 -6.14
C GLU A 68 -9.17 19.20 -7.60
N ARG A 69 -10.44 18.85 -7.83
CA ARG A 69 -11.05 18.93 -9.15
C ARG A 69 -10.98 20.40 -9.57
N SER A 70 -9.98 20.75 -10.36
CA SER A 70 -10.00 21.98 -11.14
C SER A 70 -11.08 21.80 -12.20
N GLN A 71 -12.25 22.41 -11.94
CA GLN A 71 -13.13 22.88 -13.00
C GLN A 71 -12.51 24.11 -13.66
#